data_AF-A0A382MGR5-F1
#
_entry.id   AF-A0A382MGR5-F1
#
_cell.length_a   1.000
_cell.length_b   1.000
_cell.length_c   1.000
_cell.angle_alpha   90.00
_cell.angle_beta   90.00
_cell.angle_gamma   90.00
#
_symmetry.space_group_name_H-M   'P 1'
#
loop_
_entity.id
_entity.type
_entity.pdbx_description
1 polymer ?
#
loop_
_entity_poly.entity_id
_entity_poly.type
_entity_poly.pdbx_seq_one_letter_code
_entity_poly.pdbx_strand_id
1 'polypeptide(L)'
;MKLRITHCILFILFISIGVSQGRMGDSRPEPIDWAKMLDLSEEQGKKMTEINQGFRNEIMAMRETASGDPMTMMANMQEKQKQRDKAVKKVLSKKQFKKYKKELKSQQKERRKRMGGKNNGQGRRGGKQGRRRN
;
A
#
# COMPACT_ATOMS: atom_id res chain seq x y z
N MET A 1 -2.96 2.59 71.74
CA MET A 1 -1.74 1.84 71.41
C MET A 1 -1.46 1.94 69.91
N LYS A 2 -0.42 2.71 69.58
CA LYS A 2 0.52 2.62 68.44
C LYS A 2 -0.02 2.44 67.00
N LEU A 3 -0.32 3.60 66.38
CA LEU A 3 -0.06 3.90 64.96
C LEU A 3 1.41 3.57 64.62
N ARG A 4 1.68 2.97 63.46
CA ARG A 4 3.03 2.89 62.90
C ARG A 4 3.08 3.55 61.52
N ILE A 5 3.51 4.81 61.54
CA ILE A 5 4.04 5.54 60.40
C ILE A 5 5.48 5.09 60.21
N THR A 6 5.70 4.29 59.17
CA THR A 6 6.97 3.99 58.49
C THR A 6 6.47 3.30 57.23
N HIS A 7 6.52 3.82 56.02
CA HIS A 7 7.71 4.10 55.22
C HIS A 7 7.38 5.22 54.24
N CYS A 8 7.82 6.46 54.51
CA CYS A 8 7.95 7.46 53.46
C CYS A 8 9.23 7.16 52.67
N ILE A 9 9.13 7.28 51.34
CA ILE A 9 10.24 7.42 50.38
C ILE A 9 10.92 6.09 49.98
N LEU A 10 10.36 5.44 48.97
CA LEU A 10 11.18 4.95 47.86
C LEU A 10 10.39 4.98 46.55
N PHE A 11 10.54 6.12 45.88
CA PHE A 11 10.77 6.20 44.44
C PHE A 11 9.69 5.64 43.50
N ILE A 12 8.82 6.57 43.11
CA ILE A 12 8.32 6.77 41.75
C ILE A 12 9.37 6.33 40.71
N LEU A 13 9.18 5.16 40.07
CA LEU A 13 9.83 4.70 38.84
C LEU A 13 9.20 3.31 38.56
N PHE A 14 8.21 3.11 37.69
CA PHE A 14 8.22 3.36 36.26
C PHE A 14 6.75 3.42 35.77
N ILE A 15 6.18 4.62 35.67
CA ILE A 15 5.11 4.86 34.68
C ILE A 15 5.85 5.18 33.39
N SER A 16 6.23 4.16 32.63
CA SER A 16 6.70 4.29 31.25
C SER A 16 7.02 2.91 30.69
N ILE A 17 6.63 2.69 29.42
CA ILE A 17 6.94 1.57 28.53
C ILE A 17 5.89 0.45 28.61
N GLY A 18 5.03 0.20 27.61
CA GLY A 18 5.10 0.62 26.21
C GLY A 18 3.73 0.83 25.58
N VAL A 19 3.40 2.11 25.35
CA VAL A 19 2.73 2.48 24.10
C VAL A 19 3.80 2.40 23.01
N SER A 20 4.07 1.18 22.54
CA SER A 20 4.88 0.95 21.35
C SER A 20 4.19 -0.07 20.44
N GLN A 21 2.88 0.06 20.30
CA GLN A 21 2.22 -0.26 19.04
C GLN A 21 1.96 1.06 18.32
N GLY A 22 3.04 1.70 17.87
CA GLY A 22 2.91 2.55 16.70
C GLY A 22 2.35 1.65 15.62
N ARG A 23 1.05 1.82 15.30
CA ARG A 23 0.40 1.14 14.17
C ARG A 23 1.36 1.22 13.01
N MET A 24 1.87 0.07 12.58
CA MET A 24 2.76 -0.04 11.44
C MET A 24 2.07 0.69 10.30
N GLY A 25 2.60 1.87 9.97
CA GLY A 25 1.82 2.96 9.38
C GLY A 25 1.05 2.51 8.15
N ASP A 26 -0.24 2.82 8.14
CA ASP A 26 -1.08 2.83 6.95
C ASP A 26 -0.63 3.96 6.02
N SER A 27 0.65 3.99 5.65
CA SER A 27 1.17 4.85 4.58
C SER A 27 0.80 4.21 3.24
N ARG A 28 -0.50 4.03 3.02
CA ARG A 28 -1.00 3.84 1.67
C ARG A 28 -0.61 5.10 0.91
N PRO A 29 0.11 4.97 -0.21
CA PRO A 29 0.39 6.15 -1.03
C PRO A 29 -0.95 6.76 -1.41
N GLU A 30 -1.06 8.08 -1.22
CA GLU A 30 -2.24 8.84 -1.63
C GLU A 30 -2.60 8.53 -3.08
N PRO A 31 -3.90 8.41 -3.41
CA PRO A 31 -4.33 8.28 -4.78
C PRO A 31 -3.79 9.43 -5.63
N ILE A 32 -3.28 9.11 -6.82
CA ILE A 32 -2.77 10.13 -7.74
C ILE A 32 -3.92 11.01 -8.19
N ASP A 33 -3.75 12.31 -8.03
CA ASP A 33 -4.62 13.29 -8.66
C ASP A 33 -4.27 13.40 -10.16
N TRP A 34 -4.95 12.60 -10.99
CA TRP A 34 -4.75 12.60 -12.43
C TRP A 34 -5.19 13.91 -13.09
N ALA A 35 -6.18 14.62 -12.52
CA ALA A 35 -6.66 15.88 -13.07
C ALA A 35 -5.56 16.94 -13.01
N LYS A 36 -4.97 17.12 -11.83
CA LYS A 36 -3.83 18.03 -11.64
C LYS A 36 -2.60 17.56 -12.39
N MET A 37 -2.31 16.26 -12.36
CA MET A 37 -1.08 15.74 -12.94
C MET A 37 -1.03 15.80 -14.47
N LEU A 38 -2.18 15.68 -15.13
CA LEU A 38 -2.27 15.66 -16.58
C LEU A 38 -2.87 16.94 -17.17
N ASP A 39 -3.23 17.90 -16.31
CA ASP A 39 -3.90 19.14 -16.72
C ASP A 39 -5.15 18.81 -17.55
N LEU A 40 -6.07 18.06 -16.91
CA LEU A 40 -7.28 17.59 -17.56
C LEU A 40 -8.33 18.70 -17.60
N SER A 41 -9.09 18.79 -18.70
CA SER A 41 -10.35 19.53 -18.67
C SER A 41 -11.33 18.87 -17.70
N GLU A 42 -12.37 19.59 -17.29
CA GLU A 42 -13.39 19.06 -16.38
C GLU A 42 -14.04 17.77 -16.94
N GLU A 43 -14.38 17.76 -18.23
CA GLU A 43 -14.94 16.59 -18.90
C GLU A 43 -13.96 15.41 -18.94
N GLN A 44 -12.68 15.66 -19.24
CA GLN A 44 -11.66 14.63 -19.21
C GLN A 44 -11.47 14.08 -17.79
N GLY A 45 -11.53 14.95 -16.77
CA GLY A 45 -11.44 14.61 -15.35
C GLY A 45 -12.58 13.71 -14.89
N LYS A 46 -13.83 14.02 -15.28
CA LYS A 46 -15.01 13.17 -14.99
C LYS A 46 -14.86 11.78 -15.60
N LYS A 47 -14.57 11.70 -16.91
CA LYS A 47 -14.35 10.42 -17.61
C LYS A 47 -13.18 9.63 -17.02
N MET A 48 -12.08 10.30 -16.65
CA MET A 48 -10.93 9.65 -16.00
C MET A 48 -11.29 9.09 -14.62
N THR A 49 -12.12 9.80 -13.86
CA THR A 49 -12.60 9.33 -12.55
C THR A 49 -13.43 8.07 -12.71
N GLU A 50 -14.40 8.09 -13.62
CA GLU A 50 -15.26 6.93 -13.93
C GLU A 50 -14.45 5.72 -14.38
N ILE A 51 -13.52 5.90 -15.34
CA ILE A 51 -12.65 4.81 -15.83
C ILE A 51 -11.82 4.20 -14.69
N ASN A 52 -11.26 5.04 -13.82
CA ASN A 52 -10.43 4.55 -12.72
C ASN A 52 -11.24 3.89 -11.61
N GLN A 53 -12.44 4.40 -11.30
CA GLN A 53 -13.36 3.78 -10.35
C GLN A 53 -13.84 2.42 -10.85
N GLY A 54 -14.29 2.34 -12.11
CA GLY A 54 -14.67 1.08 -12.74
C GLY A 54 -13.54 0.06 -12.70
N PHE A 55 -12.33 0.45 -13.12
CA PHE A 55 -11.16 -0.43 -13.03
C PHE A 55 -10.89 -0.90 -11.59
N ARG A 56 -10.98 -0.02 -10.58
CA ARG A 56 -10.79 -0.41 -9.17
C ARG A 56 -11.83 -1.44 -8.73
N ASN A 57 -13.10 -1.22 -9.08
CA ASN A 57 -14.19 -2.13 -8.72
C ASN A 57 -14.00 -3.50 -9.37
N GLU A 58 -13.62 -3.56 -10.65
CA GLU A 58 -13.31 -4.81 -11.33
C GLU A 58 -12.14 -5.56 -10.66
N ILE A 59 -11.09 -4.85 -10.25
CA ILE A 59 -9.98 -5.47 -9.53
C ILE A 59 -10.40 -5.98 -8.14
N MET A 60 -11.30 -5.28 -7.44
CA MET A 60 -11.83 -5.74 -6.16
C MET A 60 -12.66 -7.01 -6.34
N ALA A 61 -13.61 -7.01 -7.28
CA ALA A 61 -14.43 -8.18 -7.59
C ALA A 61 -13.59 -9.39 -8.04
N MET A 62 -12.53 -9.16 -8.83
CA MET A 62 -11.58 -10.21 -9.20
C MET A 62 -10.85 -10.82 -8.00
N ARG A 63 -10.54 -10.02 -6.97
CA ARG A 63 -9.86 -10.53 -5.76
C ARG A 63 -10.81 -11.33 -4.87
N GLU A 64 -12.06 -10.92 -4.80
CA GLU A 64 -13.11 -11.64 -4.04
C GLU A 64 -13.43 -13.00 -4.68
N THR A 65 -13.36 -13.10 -6.00
CA THR A 65 -13.67 -14.31 -6.77
C THR A 65 -12.46 -15.18 -7.09
N ALA A 66 -11.24 -14.72 -6.79
CA ALA A 66 -10.02 -15.45 -7.14
C ALA A 66 -9.90 -16.75 -6.32
N SER A 67 -9.92 -17.89 -7.02
CA SER A 67 -9.73 -19.24 -6.47
C SER A 67 -8.28 -19.60 -6.12
N GLY A 68 -7.39 -18.60 -6.05
CA GLY A 68 -6.00 -18.79 -5.61
C GLY A 68 -4.97 -19.16 -6.68
N ASP A 69 -5.34 -19.34 -7.96
CA ASP A 69 -4.36 -19.52 -9.04
C ASP A 69 -3.66 -18.17 -9.40
N PRO A 70 -2.36 -18.02 -9.09
CA PRO A 70 -1.66 -16.77 -9.34
C PRO A 70 -1.50 -16.44 -10.83
N MET A 71 -1.40 -17.45 -11.70
CA MET A 71 -1.16 -17.24 -13.13
C MET A 71 -2.41 -16.69 -13.81
N THR A 72 -3.57 -17.28 -13.54
CA THR A 72 -4.86 -16.76 -14.01
C THR A 72 -5.11 -15.35 -13.49
N MET A 73 -4.84 -15.09 -12.21
CA MET A 73 -4.99 -13.75 -11.64
C MET A 73 -4.08 -12.72 -12.33
N MET A 74 -2.84 -13.10 -12.64
CA MET A 74 -1.90 -12.24 -13.36
C MET A 74 -2.39 -11.94 -14.79
N ALA A 75 -2.87 -12.94 -15.52
CA ALA A 75 -3.39 -12.78 -16.87
C ALA A 75 -4.62 -11.84 -16.89
N ASN A 76 -5.59 -12.09 -16.01
CA ASN A 76 -6.79 -11.25 -15.88
C ASN A 76 -6.43 -9.81 -15.53
N MET A 77 -5.48 -9.63 -14.60
CA MET A 77 -5.01 -8.31 -14.19
C MET A 77 -4.34 -7.55 -15.35
N GLN A 78 -3.56 -8.24 -16.19
CA GLN A 78 -2.96 -7.63 -17.37
C GLN A 78 -4.02 -7.21 -18.39
N GLU A 79 -5.04 -8.04 -18.61
CA GLU A 79 -6.10 -7.74 -19.55
C GLU A 79 -6.93 -6.53 -19.10
N LYS A 80 -7.32 -6.49 -17.82
CA LYS A 80 -8.00 -5.31 -17.25
C LYS A 80 -7.17 -4.04 -17.35
N GLN A 81 -5.86 -4.13 -17.15
CA GLN A 81 -4.97 -2.98 -17.35
C GLN A 81 -4.96 -2.49 -18.81
N LYS A 82 -4.93 -3.41 -19.78
CA LYS A 82 -5.01 -3.04 -21.20
C LYS A 82 -6.35 -2.38 -21.53
N GLN A 83 -7.45 -2.89 -21.00
CA GLN A 83 -8.79 -2.32 -21.19
C GLN A 83 -8.87 -0.90 -20.64
N ARG A 84 -8.41 -0.67 -19.40
CA ARG A 84 -8.29 0.67 -18.82
C ARG A 84 -7.43 1.58 -19.68
N ASP A 85 -6.24 1.14 -20.09
CA ASP A 85 -5.33 1.96 -20.91
C ASP A 85 -5.95 2.35 -22.27
N LYS A 86 -6.72 1.44 -22.89
CA LYS A 86 -7.49 1.74 -24.12
C LYS A 86 -8.57 2.80 -23.86
N ALA A 87 -9.32 2.69 -22.76
CA ALA A 87 -10.34 3.67 -22.39
C ALA A 87 -9.72 5.05 -22.12
N VAL A 88 -8.65 5.10 -21.32
CA VAL A 88 -7.91 6.33 -21.03
C VAL A 88 -7.37 6.98 -22.31
N LYS A 89 -6.83 6.20 -23.25
CA LYS A 89 -6.32 6.72 -24.53
C LYS A 89 -7.39 7.42 -25.38
N LYS A 90 -8.67 7.02 -25.27
CA LYS A 90 -9.78 7.66 -25.98
C LYS A 90 -10.17 9.02 -25.39
N VAL A 91 -9.88 9.23 -24.10
CA VAL A 91 -10.23 10.47 -23.37
C VAL A 91 -9.10 11.49 -23.44
N LEU A 92 -7.86 11.02 -23.35
CA LEU A 92 -6.68 11.89 -23.28
C LEU A 92 -6.13 12.24 -24.65
N SER A 93 -5.58 13.45 -24.76
CA SER A 93 -4.72 13.79 -25.91
C SER A 93 -3.47 12.91 -25.95
N LYS A 94 -2.82 12.83 -27.12
CA LYS A 94 -1.56 12.07 -27.28
C LYS A 94 -0.47 12.49 -26.29
N LYS A 95 -0.37 13.80 -25.99
CA LYS A 95 0.59 14.35 -25.01
C LYS A 95 0.25 13.91 -23.58
N GLN A 96 -1.01 14.07 -23.17
CA GLN A 96 -1.51 13.65 -21.85
C GLN A 96 -1.34 12.13 -21.66
N PHE A 97 -1.69 11.32 -22.66
CA PHE A 97 -1.54 9.86 -22.59
C PHE A 97 -0.07 9.42 -22.46
N LYS A 98 0.86 10.11 -23.14
CA LYS A 98 2.30 9.84 -22.97
C LYS A 98 2.77 10.11 -21.54
N LYS A 99 2.30 11.22 -20.94
CA LYS A 99 2.59 11.57 -19.53
C LYS A 99 1.99 10.54 -18.57
N TYR A 100 0.74 10.15 -18.78
CA TYR A 100 0.06 9.09 -18.05
C TYR A 100 0.86 7.77 -18.03
N LYS A 101 1.30 7.29 -19.20
CA LYS A 101 2.09 6.05 -19.30
C LYS A 101 3.46 6.16 -18.62
N LYS A 102 4.11 7.32 -18.70
CA LYS A 102 5.38 7.57 -18.00
C LYS A 102 5.18 7.48 -16.49
N GLU A 103 4.09 8.06 -15.99
CA GLU A 103 3.80 8.07 -14.56
C GLU A 103 3.47 6.68 -14.01
N LEU A 104 2.64 5.91 -14.72
CA LEU A 104 2.37 4.52 -14.34
C LEU A 104 3.65 3.68 -14.22
N LYS A 105 4.59 3.84 -15.15
CA LYS A 105 5.90 3.17 -15.11
C LYS A 105 6.73 3.66 -13.92
N SER A 106 6.72 4.96 -13.63
CA SER A 106 7.41 5.54 -12.47
C SER A 106 6.94 4.90 -11.17
N GLN A 107 5.64 4.83 -10.96
CA GLN A 107 5.07 4.21 -9.75
C GLN A 107 5.27 2.71 -9.67
N GLN A 108 5.27 2.02 -10.81
CA GLN A 108 5.63 0.60 -10.82
C GLN A 108 7.09 0.40 -10.40
N LYS A 109 8.01 1.23 -10.88
CA LYS A 109 9.41 1.21 -10.48
C LYS A 109 9.57 1.53 -9.00
N GLU A 110 8.86 2.53 -8.50
CA GLU A 110 8.90 2.93 -7.09
C GLU A 110 8.36 1.82 -6.18
N ARG A 111 7.22 1.22 -6.53
CA ARG A 111 6.70 0.04 -5.82
C ARG A 111 7.69 -1.12 -5.81
N ARG A 112 8.33 -1.41 -6.94
CA ARG A 112 9.37 -2.45 -7.02
C ARG A 112 10.57 -2.14 -6.13
N LYS A 113 11.02 -0.89 -6.07
CA LYS A 113 12.12 -0.48 -5.17
C LYS A 113 11.75 -0.71 -3.70
N ARG A 114 10.55 -0.30 -3.29
CA ARG A 114 10.04 -0.50 -1.92
C ARG A 114 9.93 -1.98 -1.55
N MET A 115 9.52 -2.83 -2.50
CA MET A 115 9.41 -4.27 -2.30
C MET A 115 10.79 -4.96 -2.32
N GLY A 116 11.69 -4.56 -3.22
CA GLY A 116 13.02 -5.15 -3.39
C GLY A 116 14.04 -4.73 -2.32
N GLY A 117 13.92 -3.53 -1.75
CA GLY A 117 14.77 -3.06 -0.65
C GLY A 117 14.53 -3.81 0.67
N LYS A 118 13.41 -4.52 0.80
CA LYS A 118 13.07 -5.28 2.01
C LYS A 118 13.77 -6.65 2.09
N ASN A 119 14.36 -7.14 0.99
CA ASN A 119 15.08 -8.42 0.95
C ASN A 119 16.59 -8.33 1.19
N ASN A 120 17.19 -7.13 1.20
CA ASN A 120 18.65 -6.97 1.39
C ASN A 120 19.07 -6.54 2.81
N GLY A 121 18.14 -6.48 3.78
CA GLY A 121 18.43 -5.97 5.13
C GLY A 121 17.82 -6.73 6.30
N GLN A 122 17.22 -7.91 6.07
CA GLN A 122 16.70 -8.75 7.15
C GLN A 122 16.80 -10.23 6.76
N GLY A 123 18.05 -10.69 6.70
CA GLY A 123 18.31 -12.10 6.91
C GLY A 123 17.79 -12.51 8.30
N ARG A 124 17.00 -13.57 8.35
CA ARG A 124 17.16 -14.65 9.33
C ARG A 124 17.37 -14.20 10.80
N ARG A 125 16.39 -13.61 11.46
CA ARG A 125 16.28 -13.70 12.94
C ARG A 125 14.82 -13.83 13.33
N GLY A 126 14.39 -15.06 13.60
CA GLY A 126 13.04 -15.36 14.11
C GLY A 126 12.65 -16.83 14.00
N GLY A 127 13.28 -17.60 13.12
CA GLY A 127 13.07 -19.05 13.04
C GLY A 127 14.34 -19.82 13.38
N LYS A 128 14.66 -19.95 14.68
CA LYS A 128 15.48 -21.01 15.33
C LYS A 128 16.05 -20.54 16.68
N GLN A 129 15.27 -20.64 17.75
CA GLN A 129 15.77 -20.84 19.13
C GLN A 129 14.57 -21.16 20.02
N GLY A 130 14.38 -22.33 20.61
CA GLY A 130 15.18 -23.55 20.61
C GLY A 130 14.29 -24.78 20.84
N ARG A 131 14.48 -25.79 19.98
CA ARG A 131 14.21 -27.19 20.30
C ARG A 131 15.56 -27.85 20.52
N ARG A 132 16.02 -27.91 21.78
CA ARG A 132 17.05 -28.84 22.30
C ARG A 132 16.67 -29.08 23.77
N ARG A 133 16.19 -30.29 24.09
CA ARG A 133 16.93 -31.39 24.75
C ARG A 133 17.31 -30.96 26.18
N ASN A 134 16.85 -31.61 27.25
CA ASN A 134 16.76 -33.05 27.52
C ASN A 134 15.48 -33.37 28.30
#